data_AF-Q883B3-F1
#
_entry.id   AF-Q883B3-F1
#
_cell.length_a   1.000
_cell.length_b   1.000
_cell.length_c   1.000
_cell.angle_alpha   90.00
_cell.angle_beta   90.00
_cell.angle_gamma   90.00
#
_symmetry.space_group_name_H-M   'P 1'
#
loop_
_entity.id
_entity.type
_entity.pdbx_description
1 polymer ?
#
loop_
_entity_poly.entity_id
_entity_poly.type
_entity_poly.pdbx_seq_one_letter_code
_entity_poly.pdbx_strand_id
1 'polypeptide(L)' 'MAVESLRAECILQTPDNSYGLGYIVLVCLPRIITLGVATADEVDIDTLQQRPDEERTQSTGIYIGDVMRDACARKPGI' A
#
# COMPACT_ATOMS: atom_id res chain seq x y z
N MET A 1 -27.66 -3.52 8.76
CA MET A 1 -26.45 -4.34 8.53
C MET A 1 -25.44 -3.94 9.60
N ALA A 2 -24.91 -4.90 10.37
CA ALA A 2 -23.93 -4.65 11.42
C ALA A 2 -22.67 -5.51 11.16
N VAL A 3 -21.49 -4.95 11.42
CA VAL A 3 -20.21 -5.66 11.33
C VAL A 3 -20.13 -6.67 12.47
N GLU A 4 -19.91 -7.94 12.14
CA GLU A 4 -19.81 -9.05 13.10
C GLU A 4 -18.37 -9.25 13.59
N SER A 5 -17.39 -9.06 12.70
CA SER A 5 -15.97 -9.16 13.04
C SER A 5 -15.11 -8.24 12.19
N LEU A 6 -13.99 -7.83 12.79
CA LEU A 6 -12.94 -7.05 12.15
C LEU A 6 -11.60 -7.73 12.44
N ARG A 7 -10.80 -7.95 11.39
CA ARG A 7 -9.40 -8.36 11.51
C ARG A 7 -8.53 -7.30 10.83
N ALA A 8 -7.44 -6.95 11.47
CA ALA A 8 -6.42 -6.09 10.88
C ALA A 8 -5.06 -6.76 11.03
N GLU A 9 -4.33 -6.82 9.92
CA GLU A 9 -2.95 -7.30 9.86
C GLU A 9 -2.09 -6.21 9.28
N CYS A 10 -0.83 -6.18 9.71
CA CYS A 10 0.12 -5.21 9.19
C CYS A 10 1.50 -5.83 9.00
N ILE A 11 2.23 -5.29 8.03
CA ILE A 11 3.63 -5.62 7.79
C ILE A 11 4.48 -4.53 8.44
N LEU A 12 5.31 -4.94 9.40
CA LEU A 12 6.33 -4.06 9.98
C LEU A 12 7.54 -4.04 9.05
N GLN A 13 7.93 -2.84 8.66
CA GLN A 13 9.13 -2.59 7.87
C GLN A 13 10.24 -2.06 8.77
N THR A 14 11.42 -2.65 8.60
CA THR A 14 12.64 -2.26 9.30
C THR A 14 13.59 -1.56 8.31
N PRO A 15 14.62 -0.85 8.80
CA PRO A 15 15.64 -0.25 7.94
C PRO A 15 16.39 -1.25 7.06
N ASP A 16 16.31 -2.56 7.34
CA ASP A 16 17.01 -3.60 6.59
C ASP A 16 16.09 -4.38 5.63
N ASN A 17 14.76 -4.19 5.72
CA ASN A 17 13.81 -4.88 4.86
C ASN A 17 13.27 -3.93 3.78
N SER A 18 13.66 -4.17 2.53
CA SER A 18 13.16 -3.39 1.38
C SER A 18 11.69 -3.71 1.09
N TYR A 19 10.91 -2.69 0.71
CA TYR A 19 9.53 -2.85 0.27
C TYR A 19 9.38 -2.46 -1.19
N GLY A 20 8.89 -3.38 -2.03
CA GLY A 20 8.80 -3.22 -3.49
C GLY A 20 7.64 -2.37 -3.98
N LEU A 21 7.36 -1.23 -3.33
CA LEU A 21 6.23 -0.35 -3.68
C LEU A 21 6.30 0.11 -5.14
N GLY A 22 7.47 0.56 -5.59
CA GLY A 22 7.64 1.07 -6.95
C GLY A 22 7.32 0.01 -8.00
N TYR A 23 7.72 -1.24 -7.76
CA TYR A 23 7.37 -2.35 -8.65
C TYR A 23 5.87 -2.65 -8.67
N ILE A 24 5.20 -2.64 -7.51
CA ILE A 24 3.74 -2.84 -7.44
C ILE A 24 3.02 -1.75 -8.24
N VAL A 25 3.43 -0.49 -8.05
CA VAL A 25 2.84 0.65 -8.76
C VAL A 25 3.13 0.57 -10.25
N LEU A 26 4.32 0.14 -10.68
CA LEU A 26 4.68 -0.03 -12.09
C LEU A 26 3.73 -1.01 -12.78
N VAL A 27 3.48 -2.16 -12.15
CA VAL A 27 2.56 -3.18 -12.68
C VAL A 27 1.12 -2.66 -12.72
N CYS A 28 0.71 -1.88 -11.71
CA CYS A 28 -0.63 -1.31 -11.61
C CYS A 28 -0.83 -0.02 -12.43
N LEU A 29 0.24 0.60 -12.94
CA LEU A 29 0.24 1.93 -13.55
C LEU A 29 -0.81 2.08 -14.66
N PRO A 30 -0.98 1.12 -15.60
CA PRO A 30 -2.00 1.23 -16.63
C PRO A 30 -3.41 1.38 -16.05
N ARG A 31 -3.71 0.66 -14.95
CA ARG A 31 -5.01 0.73 -14.27
C ARG A 31 -5.18 2.04 -13.51
N ILE A 32 -4.13 2.52 -12.85
CA ILE A 32 -4.12 3.81 -12.13
C ILE A 32 -4.48 4.95 -13.08
N ILE A 33 -3.84 4.99 -14.26
CA ILE A 33 -4.10 5.98 -15.30
C ILE A 33 -5.52 5.83 -15.85
N THR A 34 -5.94 4.61 -16.17
CA THR A 34 -7.29 4.34 -16.73
C THR A 34 -8.41 4.80 -15.78
N LEU A 35 -8.21 4.67 -14.47
CA LEU A 35 -9.18 5.09 -13.46
C LEU A 35 -9.09 6.59 -13.13
N GLY A 36 -8.17 7.34 -13.74
CA GLY A 36 -7.99 8.77 -13.50
C GLY A 36 -7.48 9.10 -12.09
N VAL A 37 -6.79 8.15 -11.43
CA VAL A 37 -6.29 8.32 -10.06
C VAL A 37 -5.04 9.21 -10.06
N ALA A 38 -4.13 9.00 -11.02
CA ALA A 38 -2.93 9.80 -11.23
C ALA A 38 -2.44 9.63 -12.68
N THR A 39 -1.68 10.60 -13.16
CA THR A 39 -0.92 10.52 -14.41
C THR A 39 0.43 9.83 -14.21
N ALA A 40 1.07 9.40 -15.30
CA ALA A 40 2.41 8.80 -15.23
C ALA A 40 3.44 9.77 -14.65
N ASP A 41 3.37 11.04 -15.04
CA ASP A 41 4.28 12.09 -14.58
C ASP A 41 4.08 12.41 -13.10
N GLU A 42 2.84 12.43 -12.60
CA GLU A 42 2.56 12.61 -11.17
C GLU A 42 3.08 11.44 -10.32
N VAL A 43 3.07 10.22 -10.87
CA VAL A 43 3.61 9.03 -10.19
C VAL A 43 5.14 9.06 -10.17
N ASP A 44 5.76 9.53 -11.25
CA ASP A 44 7.22 9.53 -11.47
C ASP A 44 7.82 8.14 -11.24
N ILE A 45 7.34 7.18 -12.05
CA ILE A 45 7.54 5.74 -11.78
C ILE A 45 9.01 5.31 -11.81
N ASP A 46 9.83 6.00 -12.60
CA ASP A 46 11.25 5.67 -12.77
C ASP A 46 12.05 5.94 -11.49
N THR A 47 11.65 6.93 -10.69
CA THR A 47 12.30 7.27 -9.41
C THR A 47 11.52 6.78 -8.20
N LEU A 48 10.28 6.32 -8.38
CA LEU A 48 9.37 5.99 -7.29
C LEU A 48 9.92 4.96 -6.31
N GLN A 49 10.70 3.96 -6.73
CA GLN A 49 11.28 2.99 -5.80
C GLN A 49 12.42 3.59 -4.97
N GLN A 50 13.21 4.50 -5.55
CA GLN A 50 14.37 5.09 -4.89
C GLN A 50 13.95 5.98 -3.71
N ARG A 51 12.87 6.78 -3.85
CA ARG A 51 12.47 7.73 -2.79
C ARG A 51 12.11 7.04 -1.46
N PRO A 52 11.26 6.00 -1.42
CA PRO A 52 10.98 5.24 -0.20
C PRO A 52 12.19 4.49 0.35
N ASP A 53 13.12 4.04 -0.51
CA ASP A 53 14.34 3.39 -0.05
C ASP A 53 15.31 4.38 0.62
N GLU A 54 15.43 5.60 0.08
CA GLU A 54 16.17 6.69 0.72
C GLU A 54 15.53 7.09 2.05
N GLU A 55 14.21 7.25 2.09
CA GLU A 55 13.48 7.56 3.33
C GLU A 55 13.66 6.46 4.39
N ARG A 56 13.55 5.19 3.98
CA ARG A 56 13.73 4.02 4.87
C ARG A 56 15.15 3.93 5.42
N THR A 57 16.17 4.17 4.60
CA THR A 57 17.57 4.08 5.03
C THR A 57 18.01 5.26 5.90
N GLN A 58 17.38 6.43 5.74
CA GLN A 58 17.60 7.59 6.59
C GLN A 58 16.81 7.54 7.91
N SER A 59 15.79 6.67 8.00
CA SER A 59 15.00 6.44 9.20
C SER A 59 15.60 5.31 10.04
N THR A 60 15.77 5.52 11.35
CA THR A 60 16.14 4.47 12.30
C THR A 60 14.93 3.75 12.90
N GLY A 61 13.72 4.15 12.50
CA GLY A 61 12.46 3.66 13.05
C GLY A 61 11.87 2.46 12.31
N ILE A 62 11.09 1.66 13.03
CA ILE A 62 10.19 0.67 12.43
C ILE A 62 8.92 1.40 12.00
N TYR A 63 8.43 1.16 10.79
CA TYR A 63 7.16 1.71 10.31
C TYR A 63 6.22 0.61 9.83
N ILE A 64 4.93 0.94 9.72
CA ILE A 64 3.93 0.03 9.16
C ILE A 64 3.89 0.26 7.64
N GLY A 65 4.27 -0.74 6.87
CA GLY A 65 4.24 -0.68 5.40
C GLY A 65 2.83 -0.91 4.85
N ASP A 66 2.36 -2.16 4.95
CA ASP A 66 1.03 -2.55 4.52
C ASP A 66 0.10 -2.76 5.72
N VAL A 67 -1.17 -2.41 5.53
CA VAL A 67 -2.26 -2.75 6.44
C VAL A 67 -3.39 -3.40 5.65
N MET A 68 -3.67 -4.65 5.97
CA MET A 68 -4.86 -5.34 5.48
C MET A 68 -5.96 -5.27 6.53
N ARG A 69 -7.20 -5.01 6.10
CA ARG A 69 -8.37 -5.02 6.99
C ARG A 69 -9.48 -5.84 6.36
N ASP A 70 -9.94 -6.83 7.10
CA ASP A 70 -11.10 -7.64 6.76
C ASP A 70 -12.26 -7.29 7.69
N ALA A 71 -13.40 -6.93 7.10
CA ALA A 71 -14.64 -6.69 7.82
C ALA A 71 -15.71 -7.66 7.33
N CYS A 72 -16.27 -8.45 8.25
CA CYS A 72 -17.36 -9.37 7.95
C CYS A 72 -18.67 -8.81 8.52
N ALA A 73 -19.75 -8.87 7.74
CA ALA A 73 -21.07 -8.48 8.18
C ALA A 73 -22.11 -9.46 7.63
N ARG A 74 -23.14 -9.74 8.42
CA ARG A 74 -24.27 -10.55 7.97
C ARG A 74 -25.27 -9.69 7.21
N LYS A 75 -25.67 -10.16 6.03
CA LYS A 75 -26.82 -9.60 5.30
C LYS A 75 -28.10 -9.83 6.14
N PRO A 76 -28.91 -8.80 6.42
CA PRO A 76 -30.20 -9.00 7.08
C PRO A 76 -31.06 -9.98 6.28
N GLY A 77 -31.71 -10.93 6.97
CA GLY A 77 -32.66 -11.85 6.34
C GLY A 77 -33.82 -11.07 5.71
N ILE A 78 -34.36 -11.60 4.60
CA ILE A 78 -35.62 -11.15 4.01
C ILE A 78 -36.76 -11.64 4.91
#